data_AF-N1VCS6-F1
#
_entry.id   AF-N1VCS6-F1
#
_cell.length_a   1.000
_cell.length_b   1.000
_cell.length_c   1.000
_cell.angle_alpha   90.00
_cell.angle_beta   90.00
_cell.angle_gamma   90.00
#
_symmetry.space_group_name_H-M   'P 1'
#
loop_
_entity.id
_entity.type
_entity.pdbx_description
1 polymer ?
#
loop_
_entity_poly.entity_id
_entity_poly.type
_entity_poly.pdbx_seq_one_letter_code
_entity_poly.pdbx_strand_id
1 'polypeptide(L)' 'MVERSIAWLTSGNNRRLRYLGVAKNDAWFRLRAGAVNLKRLLNLGLTVRNEAWALG' A
#
# COMPACT_ATOMS: atom_id res chain seq x y z
N MET A 1 -11.46 -18.42 2.23
CA MET A 1 -10.04 -18.00 2.10
C MET A 1 -9.83 -16.59 2.63
N VAL A 2 -10.80 -15.69 2.46
CA VAL A 2 -10.84 -14.32 2.99
C VAL A 2 -10.73 -14.23 4.52
N GLU A 3 -11.43 -15.08 5.29
CA GLU A 3 -11.43 -14.95 6.77
C GLU A 3 -10.04 -15.21 7.37
N ARG A 4 -9.28 -16.13 6.78
CA ARG A 4 -7.93 -16.47 7.23
C ARG A 4 -6.92 -15.36 6.91
N SER A 5 -7.08 -14.68 5.78
CA SER A 5 -6.27 -13.52 5.40
C SER A 5 -6.56 -12.32 6.31
N ILE A 6 -7.83 -12.09 6.67
CA ILE A 6 -8.23 -11.05 7.62
C ILE A 6 -7.72 -11.37 9.03
N ALA A 7 -7.79 -12.64 9.45
CA ALA A 7 -7.31 -13.10 10.75
C ALA A 7 -5.79 -12.90 10.93
N TRP A 8 -4.99 -13.18 9.90
CA TRP A 8 -3.56 -12.87 9.87
C TRP A 8 -3.28 -11.36 9.90
N LEU A 9 -4.11 -10.56 9.23
CA LEU A 9 -4.01 -9.10 9.30
C LEU A 9 -4.38 -8.55 10.68
N THR A 10 -5.16 -9.25 11.50
CA THR A 10 -5.49 -8.87 12.89
C THR A 10 -4.50 -9.38 13.94
N SER A 11 -3.77 -10.46 13.68
CA SER A 11 -3.02 -11.17 14.72
C SER A 11 -1.71 -10.45 15.10
N GLY A 12 -1.28 -10.62 16.36
CA GLY A 12 0.08 -10.27 16.79
C GLY A 12 0.42 -8.78 16.85
N ASN A 13 -0.48 -7.92 17.33
CA ASN A 13 -0.22 -6.47 17.48
C ASN A 13 0.04 -5.71 16.15
N ASN A 14 -0.16 -6.37 15.00
CA ASN A 14 0.00 -5.78 13.66
C ASN A 14 -1.05 -4.71 13.32
N ARG A 15 -2.10 -4.56 14.15
CA ARG A 15 -3.15 -3.52 14.01
C ARG A 15 -3.08 -2.44 15.09
N ARG A 16 -1.89 -1.99 15.46
CA ARG A 16 -1.83 -0.68 16.12
C ARG A 16 -1.98 0.37 15.03
N LEU A 17 -3.14 1.02 15.01
CA LEU A 17 -3.34 2.21 14.18
C LEU A 17 -2.23 3.18 14.55
N ARG A 18 -1.41 3.56 13.57
CA ARG A 18 -0.33 4.53 13.82
C ARG A 18 -0.91 5.89 14.23
N TYR A 19 -2.12 6.19 13.79
CA TYR A 19 -2.86 7.40 14.14
C TYR A 19 -4.24 7.06 14.70
N LEU A 20 -4.71 7.85 15.67
CA LEU A 20 -6.09 7.81 16.11
C LEU A 20 -6.99 8.53 15.09
N GLY A 21 -8.20 8.00 14.89
CA GLY A 21 -9.19 8.54 13.97
C GLY A 21 -9.05 8.00 12.54
N VAL A 22 -10.21 7.79 11.89
CA VAL A 22 -10.30 7.17 10.56
C VAL A 22 -9.55 7.96 9.50
N ALA A 23 -9.76 9.28 9.43
CA ALA A 23 -9.19 10.12 8.39
C ALA A 23 -7.64 10.13 8.40
N LYS A 24 -7.03 10.31 9.58
CA LYS A 24 -5.56 10.33 9.72
C LYS A 24 -4.94 8.98 9.40
N ASN A 25 -5.58 7.89 9.85
CA ASN A 25 -5.07 6.55 9.58
C ASN A 25 -5.25 6.13 8.11
N ASP A 26 -6.35 6.51 7.47
CA ASP A 26 -6.59 6.27 6.03
C ASP A 26 -5.56 7.01 5.18
N ALA A 27 -5.33 8.30 5.44
CA ALA A 27 -4.30 9.08 4.74
C ALA A 27 -2.91 8.43 4.86
N TRP A 28 -2.54 7.98 6.06
CA TRP A 28 -1.28 7.26 6.29
C TRP A 28 -1.20 5.96 5.51
N PHE A 29 -2.26 5.16 5.53
CA PHE A 29 -2.29 3.88 4.85
C PHE A 29 -2.16 4.06 3.33
N ARG A 30 -2.89 5.02 2.76
CA ARG A 30 -2.82 5.35 1.32
C ARG A 30 -1.43 5.80 0.90
N LEU A 31 -0.79 6.68 1.69
CA LEU A 31 0.57 7.14 1.38
C LEU A 31 1.56 5.97 1.41
N ARG A 32 1.46 5.11 2.42
CA ARG A 32 2.35 3.94 2.57
C ARG A 32 2.15 2.93 1.44
N ALA A 33 0.89 2.60 1.12
CA ALA A 33 0.55 1.70 0.03
C ALA A 33 1.01 2.26 -1.32
N GLY A 34 0.78 3.55 -1.58
CA GLY A 34 1.26 4.23 -2.78
C GLY A 34 2.78 4.17 -2.93
N ALA A 35 3.53 4.44 -1.86
CA ALA A 35 4.99 4.38 -1.87
C ALA A 35 5.53 2.95 -2.14
N VAL A 36 4.95 1.94 -1.49
CA VAL A 36 5.32 0.53 -1.73
C VAL A 36 5.01 0.12 -3.17
N ASN A 37 3.84 0.49 -3.68
CA ASN A 37 3.45 0.21 -5.05
C ASN A 37 4.36 0.92 -6.05
N LEU A 38 4.68 2.19 -5.85
CA LEU A 38 5.61 2.93 -6.71
C LEU A 38 7.00 2.29 -6.72
N LYS A 39 7.54 1.91 -5.55
CA LYS A 39 8.82 1.21 -5.46
C LYS A 39 8.80 -0.10 -6.25
N ARG A 40 7.71 -0.86 -6.16
CA ARG A 40 7.54 -2.09 -6.95
C ARG A 40 7.45 -1.79 -8.44
N LEU A 41 6.67 -0.78 -8.85
CA LEU A 41 6.53 -0.40 -10.25
C LEU A 41 7.89 0.03 -10.83
N LEU A 42 8.69 0.83 -10.11
CA LEU A 42 10.04 1.19 -10.51
C LEU A 42 10.93 -0.04 -10.71
N ASN A 43 10.88 -1.02 -9.81
CA ASN A 43 11.60 -2.29 -9.97
C ASN A 43 11.12 -3.10 -11.19
N LEU A 44 9.86 -2.93 -11.61
CA LEU A 44 9.27 -3.56 -12.80
C LEU A 44 9.49 -2.72 -14.07
N GLY A 45 10.33 -1.69 -14.03
CA GLY A 45 10.64 -0.88 -15.20
C GLY A 45 9.62 0.21 -15.51
N LEU A 46 8.92 0.75 -14.49
CA LEU A 46 8.08 1.93 -14.68
C LEU A 46 8.88 3.07 -15.33
N THR A 47 8.37 3.53 -16.46
CA THR A 47 8.97 4.55 -17.33
C THR A 47 7.88 5.45 -17.93
N VAL A 48 8.28 6.51 -18.62
CA VAL A 48 7.38 7.38 -19.38
C VAL A 48 7.58 7.13 -20.87
N ARG A 49 6.51 6.79 -21.59
CA ARG A 49 6.47 6.62 -23.04
C ARG A 49 5.29 7.41 -23.60
N ASN A 50 5.52 8.23 -24.63
CA ASN A 50 4.49 9.06 -25.25
C ASN A 50 3.65 9.84 -24.22
N GLU A 51 4.34 10.49 -23.27
CA GLU A 51 3.72 11.30 -22.20
C GLU A 51 2.86 10.50 -21.19
N ALA A 52 2.84 9.17 -21.29
CA ALA A 52 2.11 8.29 -20.39
C ALA A 52 3.04 7.37 -19.60
N TRP A 53 2.61 6.96 -18.42
CA TRP A 53 3.31 5.96 -17.61
C TRP A 53 3.12 4.57 -18.23
N ALA A 54 4.23 3.85 -18.41
CA ALA A 54 4.25 2.49 -18.94
C ALA A 54 5.22 1.62 -18.13
N LEU A 55 4.98 0.30 -18.11
CA LEU A 55 5.98 -0.66 -17.64
C LEU A 55 6.84 -1.10 -18.84
N GLY A 56 8.14 -1.20 -18.60
CA GLY A 56 9.17 -1.51 -19.60
C GLY A 56 9.12 -2.91 -20.15
#